data_AF-A0A7L1GMJ2-F1
#
_entry.id   AF-A0A7L1GMJ2-F1
#
_cell.length_a   1.000
_cell.length_b   1.000
_cell.length_c   1.000
_cell.angle_alpha   90.00
_cell.angle_beta   90.00
_cell.angle_gamma   90.00
#
_symmetry.space_group_name_H-M   'P 1'
#
loop_
_entity.id
_entity.type
_entity.pdbx_description
1 polymer ?
#
loop_
_entity_poly.entity_id
_entity_poly.type
_entity_poly.pdbx_seq_one_letter_code
_entity_poly.pdbx_strand_id
1 'polypeptide(L)'
;QTKYDFTSCRGVLLVCLVVLVLFSLLCIFIRSRILDIIYASLGALLFTCFLAVDTQLVLGNKQLALSPEEHVFAALNLYTDIINIFLYLLAIIGRAKE
;
A
#
# COMPACT_ATOMS: atom_id res chain seq x y z
N GLN A 1 15.83 11.82 -4.29
CA GLN A 1 16.31 11.41 -2.95
C GLN A 1 15.69 12.34 -1.93
N THR A 2 14.81 11.83 -1.06
CA THR A 2 14.16 12.62 -0.01
C THR A 2 15.12 12.80 1.17
N LYS A 3 15.03 13.94 1.87
CA LYS A 3 15.79 14.17 3.11
C LYS A 3 15.25 13.36 4.31
N TYR A 4 14.00 12.90 4.21
CA TYR A 4 13.31 12.14 5.26
C TYR A 4 13.42 10.65 5.02
N ASP A 5 13.69 9.90 6.10
CA ASP A 5 13.76 8.45 6.12
C ASP A 5 12.39 7.85 6.47
N PHE A 6 11.60 7.52 5.44
CA PHE A 6 10.29 6.89 5.64
C PHE A 6 10.41 5.42 6.08
N THR A 7 11.58 4.80 5.93
CA THR A 7 11.85 3.41 6.32
C THR A 7 11.66 3.18 7.82
N SER A 8 11.90 4.21 8.62
CA SER A 8 11.66 4.20 10.08
C SER A 8 10.18 4.01 10.44
N CYS A 9 9.25 4.31 9.51
CA CYS A 9 7.81 4.16 9.72
C CYS A 9 7.26 2.78 9.32
N ARG A 10 8.09 1.84 8.85
CA ARG A 10 7.66 0.50 8.39
C ARG A 10 6.85 -0.26 9.43
N GLY A 11 7.22 -0.17 10.72
CA GLY A 11 6.47 -0.82 11.80
C GLY A 11 5.05 -0.26 11.94
N VAL A 12 4.87 1.05 11.77
CA VAL A 12 3.54 1.69 11.79
C VAL A 12 2.72 1.23 10.58
N LEU A 13 3.31 1.19 9.39
CA LEU A 13 2.63 0.72 8.18
C LEU A 13 2.15 -0.75 8.32
N LEU A 14 2.96 -1.60 8.94
CA LEU A 14 2.57 -2.99 9.23
C LEU A 14 1.34 -3.06 10.16
N VAL A 15 1.34 -2.27 11.24
CA VAL A 15 0.19 -2.22 12.15
C VAL A 15 -1.06 -1.69 11.43
N CYS A 16 -0.93 -0.63 10.63
CA CYS A 16 -2.02 -0.11 9.82
C CYS A 16 -2.56 -1.15 8.82
N LEU A 17 -1.69 -1.95 8.21
CA LEU A 17 -2.08 -3.03 7.31
C LEU A 17 -2.89 -4.10 8.03
N VAL A 18 -2.43 -4.55 9.21
CA VAL A 18 -3.16 -5.53 10.03
C VAL A 18 -4.53 -5.00 10.41
N VAL A 19 -4.62 -3.73 10.85
CA VAL A 19 -5.90 -3.08 11.16
C VAL A 19 -6.80 -3.02 9.94
N LEU A 20 -6.28 -2.68 8.77
CA LEU A 20 -7.04 -2.65 7.51
C LEU A 20 -7.57 -4.04 7.14
N VAL A 21 -6.77 -5.09 7.29
CA VAL A 21 -7.21 -6.48 7.06
C VAL A 21 -8.34 -6.86 8.01
N LEU A 22 -8.22 -6.57 9.30
CA LEU A 22 -9.30 -6.84 10.27
C LEU A 22 -10.56 -6.03 9.95
N PHE A 23 -10.41 -4.77 9.54
CA PHE A 23 -11.54 -3.93 9.14
C PHE A 23 -12.24 -4.50 7.89
N SER A 24 -11.49 -5.06 6.94
CA SER A 24 -12.07 -5.71 5.76
C SER A 24 -13.00 -6.87 6.13
N LEU A 25 -12.66 -7.66 7.17
CA LEU A 25 -13.50 -8.74 7.66
C LEU A 25 -14.83 -8.22 8.22
N LEU A 26 -14.82 -7.07 8.90
CA LEU A 26 -16.04 -6.42 9.39
C LEU A 26 -16.91 -5.90 8.23
N CYS A 27 -16.29 -5.32 7.19
CA CYS A 27 -17.00 -4.83 6.00
C CYS A 27 -17.78 -5.94 5.28
N ILE A 28 -17.26 -7.18 5.25
CA ILE A 28 -17.94 -8.34 4.65
C ILE A 28 -19.33 -8.58 5.27
N PHE A 29 -19.47 -8.40 6.58
CA PHE A 29 -20.74 -8.62 7.28
C PHE A 29 -21.68 -7.42 7.22
N ILE A 30 -21.15 -6.19 7.29
CA ILE A 30 -21.97 -4.98 7.33
C ILE A 30 -22.50 -4.59 5.95
N ARG A 31 -21.73 -4.82 4.87
CA ARG A 31 -22.12 -4.57 3.48
C ARG A 31 -22.66 -3.15 3.22
N SER A 32 -22.04 -2.14 3.85
CA SER A 32 -22.41 -0.74 3.68
C SER A 32 -21.57 -0.07 2.60
N ARG A 33 -22.25 0.58 1.64
CA ARG A 33 -21.60 1.32 0.55
C ARG A 33 -20.64 2.40 1.05
N ILE A 34 -21.03 3.15 2.08
CA ILE A 34 -20.20 4.21 2.66
C ILE A 34 -18.94 3.61 3.28
N LEU A 35 -19.09 2.50 4.03
CA LEU A 35 -17.95 1.81 4.65
C LEU A 35 -16.99 1.26 3.59
N ASP A 36 -17.49 0.75 2.47
CA ASP A 36 -16.64 0.26 1.39
C ASP A 36 -15.84 1.39 0.73
N ILE A 37 -16.43 2.58 0.55
CA ILE A 37 -15.71 3.76 0.04
C ILE A 37 -14.64 4.22 1.03
N ILE A 38 -14.95 4.25 2.34
CA ILE A 38 -13.98 4.59 3.38
C ILE A 38 -12.84 3.56 3.41
N TYR A 39 -13.17 2.28 3.40
CA TYR A 39 -12.21 1.18 3.37
C TYR A 39 -11.27 1.30 2.16
N ALA A 40 -11.83 1.53 0.97
CA ALA A 40 -11.03 1.68 -0.23
C ALA A 40 -10.14 2.94 -0.19
N SER A 41 -10.65 4.04 0.37
CA SER A 41 -9.86 5.28 0.55
C SER A 41 -8.69 5.10 1.51
N LEU A 42 -8.91 4.40 2.63
CA LEU A 42 -7.86 4.06 3.59
C LEU A 42 -6.82 3.11 2.97
N GLY A 43 -7.27 2.12 2.18
CA GLY A 43 -6.40 1.21 1.44
C GLY A 43 -5.52 1.94 0.43
N ALA A 44 -6.10 2.80 -0.41
CA ALA A 44 -5.34 3.61 -1.37
C ALA A 44 -4.29 4.48 -0.70
N LEU A 45 -4.63 5.14 0.41
CA LEU A 45 -3.69 5.97 1.17
C LEU A 45 -2.56 5.12 1.75
N LEU A 46 -2.88 3.99 2.39
CA LEU A 46 -1.90 3.12 3.03
C LEU A 46 -0.92 2.52 2.03
N PHE A 47 -1.41 1.98 0.90
CA PHE A 47 -0.54 1.43 -0.14
C PHE A 47 0.28 2.50 -0.86
N THR A 48 -0.20 3.75 -0.92
CA THR A 48 0.63 4.88 -1.38
C THR A 48 1.80 5.14 -0.43
N CYS A 49 1.60 5.00 0.89
CA CYS A 49 2.70 5.08 1.85
C CYS A 49 3.67 3.90 1.74
N PHE A 50 3.19 2.67 1.52
CA PHE A 50 4.04 1.52 1.22
C PHE A 50 4.89 1.76 -0.03
N LEU A 51 4.25 2.22 -1.13
CA LEU A 51 4.94 2.53 -2.38
C LEU A 51 6.07 3.56 -2.17
N ALA A 52 5.85 4.58 -1.34
CA ALA A 52 6.87 5.58 -1.03
C ALA A 52 8.05 4.98 -0.27
N VAL A 53 7.79 4.11 0.71
CA VAL A 53 8.83 3.40 1.48
C VAL A 53 9.60 2.42 0.61
N ASP A 54 8.90 1.60 -0.18
CA ASP A 54 9.52 0.60 -1.03
C ASP A 54 10.33 1.25 -2.14
N THR A 55 9.84 2.36 -2.72
CA THR A 55 10.63 3.18 -3.65
C THR A 55 11.88 3.75 -2.98
N GLN A 56 11.80 4.18 -1.72
CA GLN A 56 12.97 4.64 -0.97
C GLN A 56 13.96 3.51 -0.67
N LEU A 57 13.49 2.28 -0.44
CA LEU A 57 14.34 1.10 -0.28
C LEU A 57 15.04 0.72 -1.60
N VAL A 58 14.36 0.80 -2.74
CA VAL A 58 14.96 0.52 -4.06
C VAL A 58 15.97 1.59 -4.47
N LEU A 59 15.71 2.86 -4.16
CA LEU A 59 16.57 4.00 -4.53
C LEU A 59 17.64 4.33 -3.48
N GLY A 60 17.48 3.85 -2.25
CA GLY A 60 18.29 4.15 -1.07
C GLY A 60 19.54 3.28 -0.98
N ASN A 61 20.69 3.92 -0.80
CA ASN A 61 22.04 3.34 -0.71
C ASN A 61 22.53 2.58 -1.96
N LYS A 62 23.14 3.36 -2.86
CA LYS A 62 24.00 2.97 -4.01
C LYS A 62 25.23 2.10 -3.64
N GLN A 63 25.19 1.24 -2.62
CA GLN A 63 26.38 0.56 -2.08
C GLN A 63 26.35 -0.97 -2.24
N LEU A 64 25.22 -1.57 -2.61
CA LEU A 64 25.16 -2.98 -2.97
C LEU A 64 24.42 -3.07 -4.29
N ALA A 65 25.09 -3.55 -5.33
CA ALA A 65 24.38 -4.08 -6.49
C ALA A 65 23.46 -5.17 -5.94
N LEU A 66 22.15 -4.91 -5.90
CA LEU A 66 21.17 -5.89 -5.46
C LEU A 66 21.42 -7.15 -6.29
N SER A 67 21.42 -8.30 -5.63
CA SER A 67 21.43 -9.58 -6.35
C SER A 67 20.26 -9.57 -7.35
N PRO A 68 20.37 -10.20 -8.53
CA PRO A 68 19.24 -10.33 -9.46
C PRO A 68 17.94 -10.79 -8.78
N GLU A 69 18.07 -11.63 -7.75
CA GLU A 69 16.94 -12.11 -6.92
C GLU A 69 16.29 -10.99 -6.11
N GLU A 70 17.08 -10.10 -5.50
CA GLU A 70 16.58 -8.97 -4.72
C GLU A 70 15.94 -7.90 -5.62
N HIS A 71 16.46 -7.71 -6.84
CA HIS A 71 15.84 -6.84 -7.84
C HIS A 71 14.45 -7.33 -8.26
N VAL A 72 14.28 -8.64 -8.51
CA VAL A 72 12.97 -9.22 -8.84
C VAL A 72 12.01 -9.05 -7.67
N PHE A 73 12.44 -9.34 -6.44
CA PHE A 73 11.60 -9.17 -5.25
C PHE A 73 11.17 -7.72 -5.03
N ALA A 74 12.10 -6.77 -5.19
CA ALA A 74 11.80 -5.35 -5.08
C ALA A 74 10.79 -4.88 -6.15
N ALA A 75 10.94 -5.36 -7.39
CA ALA A 75 9.99 -5.07 -8.46
C ALA A 75 8.60 -5.66 -8.19
N LEU A 76 8.52 -6.86 -7.60
CA LEU A 76 7.25 -7.49 -7.20
C LEU A 76 6.53 -6.69 -6.10
N ASN A 77 7.26 -6.15 -5.13
CA ASN A 77 6.67 -5.30 -4.08
C ASN A 77 6.08 -4.01 -4.67
N LEU A 78 6.87 -3.29 -5.48
CA LEU A 78 6.39 -2.08 -6.17
C LEU A 78 5.18 -2.37 -7.07
N TYR A 79 5.19 -3.50 -7.79
CA TYR A 79 4.06 -3.93 -8.61
C TYR A 79 2.80 -4.16 -7.76
N THR A 80 2.95 -4.86 -6.63
CA THR A 80 1.84 -5.18 -5.73
C THR A 80 1.23 -3.91 -5.14
N ASP A 81 2.06 -2.94 -4.75
CA ASP A 81 1.58 -1.65 -4.25
C ASP A 81 0.78 -0.89 -5.31
N ILE A 82 1.31 -0.79 -6.54
CA ILE A 82 0.64 -0.09 -7.64
C ILE A 82 -0.70 -0.74 -7.99
N ILE A 83 -0.74 -2.08 -8.09
CA ILE A 83 -1.99 -2.80 -8.39
C ILE A 83 -3.01 -2.60 -7.29
N ASN A 84 -2.62 -2.65 -6.01
CA ASN A 84 -3.56 -2.42 -4.91
C ASN A 84 -4.10 -0.98 -4.92
N ILE A 85 -3.24 0.03 -5.11
CA ILE A 85 -3.68 1.42 -5.26
C ILE A 85 -4.70 1.54 -6.40
N PHE A 86 -4.40 0.96 -7.56
CA PHE A 86 -5.30 0.97 -8.71
C PHE A 86 -6.66 0.33 -8.39
N LEU A 87 -6.67 -0.85 -7.76
CA LEU A 87 -7.90 -1.55 -7.39
C LEU A 87 -8.72 -0.77 -6.37
N TYR A 88 -8.07 -0.12 -5.40
CA TYR A 88 -8.77 0.73 -4.44
C TYR A 88 -9.37 1.98 -5.09
N LEU A 89 -8.63 2.66 -5.98
CA LEU A 89 -9.16 3.78 -6.74
C LEU A 89 -10.34 3.36 -7.62
N LEU A 90 -10.24 2.21 -8.28
CA LEU A 90 -11.32 1.65 -9.08
C LEU A 90 -12.56 1.36 -8.21
N ALA A 91 -12.38 0.81 -7.01
CA ALA A 91 -13.47 0.56 -6.06
C ALA A 91 -14.14 1.87 -5.60
N ILE A 92 -13.36 2.92 -5.30
CA ILE A 92 -13.88 4.25 -4.93
C ILE A 92 -14.73 4.81 -6.07
N ILE A 93 -14.18 4.84 -7.29
CA ILE A 93 -14.89 5.40 -8.46
C ILE A 93 -16.14 4.59 -8.78
N GLY A 94 -16.05 3.26 -8.77
CA GLY A 94 -17.18 2.37 -9.03
C GLY A 94 -18.31 2.58 -8.04
N ARG A 95 -17.99 2.56 -6.73
CA ARG A 95 -18.99 2.75 -5.68
C ARG A 95 -19.45 4.20 -5.51
N ALA A 96 -18.70 5.20 -5.96
CA ALA A 96 -19.15 6.60 -5.92
C ALA A 96 -20.21 6.90 -6.98
N LYS A 97 -20.24 6.15 -8.08
CA LYS A 97 -21.12 6.38 -9.23
C LYS A 97 -22.50 5.71 -9.12
N GLU A 98 -22.61 4.62 -8.36
CA GLU A 98 -23.89 3.94 -8.05
C GLU A 98 -24.79 4.76 -7.12
#